data_AF-A0A1Q7FU02-F1
#
_entry.id   AF-A0A1Q7FU02-F1
#
_cell.length_a   1.000
_cell.length_b   1.000
_cell.length_c   1.000
_cell.angle_alpha   90.00
_cell.angle_beta   90.00
_cell.angle_gamma   90.00
#
_symmetry.space_group_name_H-M   'P 1'
#
loop_
_entity.id
_entity.type
_entity.pdbx_description
1 polymer ?
#
loop_
_entity_poly.entity_id
_entity_poly.type
_entity_poly.pdbx_seq_one_letter_code
_entity_poly.pdbx_strand_id
1 'polypeptide(L)' 'MASTGNVDDQYLRELAAWGGPVRIRCGGDHLIEDAVVKAVGTYAILVEMPDGENEELIFKHAIDSIGRIRESE' A
#
# COMPACT_ATOMS: atom_id res chain seq x y z
N MET A 1 0.03 9.17 24.13
CA MET A 1 0.58 9.62 22.83
C MET A 1 0.23 8.55 21.82
N ALA A 2 -0.66 8.82 20.87
CA ALA A 2 -0.97 7.89 19.79
C ALA A 2 0.21 7.91 18.80
N SER A 3 0.73 6.74 18.44
CA SER A 3 1.81 6.60 17.46
C SER A 3 1.27 6.89 16.05
N THR A 4 1.53 8.10 15.55
CA THR A 4 1.12 8.55 14.21
C THR A 4 2.06 8.05 13.09
N GLY A 5 2.55 6.81 13.12
CA GLY A 5 3.68 6.48 12.23
C GLY A 5 4.03 5.03 11.95
N ASN A 6 3.11 4.08 12.12
CA ASN A 6 3.30 2.76 11.52
C ASN A 6 1.98 2.33 10.90
N VAL A 7 1.98 2.12 9.59
CA VAL A 7 0.89 1.40 8.95
C VAL A 7 0.79 0.04 9.64
N ASP A 8 -0.41 -0.31 10.09
CA ASP A 8 -0.63 -1.55 10.80
C ASP A 8 -0.29 -2.74 9.90
N ASP A 9 0.66 -3.58 10.33
CA ASP A 9 1.07 -4.80 9.63
C ASP A 9 -0.11 -5.74 9.41
N GLN A 10 -1.07 -5.77 10.33
CA GLN A 10 -2.30 -6.54 10.17
C GLN A 10 -3.10 -5.99 8.99
N TYR A 11 -3.28 -4.68 8.91
CA TYR A 11 -4.03 -4.05 7.82
C TYR A 11 -3.36 -4.29 6.46
N LEU A 12 -2.04 -4.19 6.37
CA LEU A 12 -1.30 -4.51 5.14
C LEU A 12 -1.50 -5.96 4.70
N ARG A 13 -1.53 -6.91 5.65
CA ARG A 13 -1.80 -8.33 5.35
C ARG A 13 -3.24 -8.55 4.89
N GLU A 14 -4.20 -7.81 5.45
CA GLU A 14 -5.59 -7.84 4.98
C GLU A 14 -5.72 -7.28 3.56
N LEU A 15 -4.96 -6.24 3.20
CA LEU A 15 -4.91 -5.72 1.83
C LEU A 15 -4.31 -6.75 0.87
N ALA A 16 -3.21 -7.42 1.26
CA ALA A 16 -2.59 -8.45 0.44
C ALA A 16 -3.51 -9.67 0.25
N ALA A 17 -4.24 -10.07 1.28
CA ALA A 17 -5.22 -11.16 1.20
C ALA A 17 -6.45 -10.77 0.37
N TRP A 18 -6.84 -9.49 0.39
CA TRP A 18 -7.95 -8.97 -0.41
C TRP A 18 -7.61 -8.92 -1.90
N GLY A 19 -6.38 -8.53 -2.27
CA GLY A 19 -5.88 -8.56 -3.63
C GLY A 19 -6.53 -7.56 -4.59
N GLY A 20 -7.23 -6.55 -4.07
CA GLY A 20 -7.84 -5.48 -4.88
C GLY A 20 -7.02 -4.20 -4.92
N PRO A 21 -7.49 -3.19 -5.68
CA PRO A 21 -6.78 -1.95 -5.91
C PRO A 21 -6.72 -1.06 -4.66
N VAL A 22 -5.53 -0.58 -4.37
CA VAL A 22 -5.23 0.34 -3.27
C VAL A 22 -4.67 1.65 -3.79
N ARG A 23 -4.92 2.71 -3.03
CA ARG A 23 -4.27 3.99 -3.19
C ARG A 23 -3.17 4.12 -2.14
N ILE A 24 -1.95 4.45 -2.57
CA ILE A 24 -0.79 4.60 -1.70
C ILE A 24 -0.24 6.00 -1.88
N ARG A 25 -0.13 6.76 -0.78
CA ARG A 25 0.65 8.00 -0.74
C ARG A 25 1.95 7.72 0.00
N CYS A 26 3.06 8.07 -0.61
CA CYS A 26 4.37 7.93 0.00
C CYS A 26 5.28 9.11 -0.34
N GLY A 27 6.26 9.39 0.53
CA GLY A 27 7.22 10.47 0.31
C GLY A 27 6.60 11.86 0.11
N GLY A 28 5.42 12.11 0.69
CA GLY A 28 4.67 13.37 0.59
C GLY A 28 3.83 13.48 -0.69
N ASP A 29 4.50 13.64 -1.82
CA ASP A 29 3.87 14.02 -3.10
C ASP A 29 3.74 12.84 -4.07
N HIS A 30 4.31 11.68 -3.76
CA HIS A 30 4.19 10.50 -4.61
C HIS A 30 2.88 9.77 -4.31
N LEU A 31 2.06 9.64 -5.34
CA LEU A 31 0.77 8.98 -5.29
C LEU A 31 0.75 7.84 -6.29
N ILE A 32 0.52 6.64 -5.79
CA ILE A 32 0.29 5.45 -6.59
C ILE A 32 -1.21 5.13 -6.47
N GLU A 33 -1.89 5.19 -7.60
CA GLU A 33 -3.31 4.81 -7.72
C GLU A 33 -3.38 3.40 -8.31
N ASP A 34 -4.43 2.65 -8.00
CA ASP A 34 -4.73 1.31 -8.55
C ASP A 34 -3.63 0.24 -8.41
N ALA A 35 -2.76 0.34 -7.40
CA ALA A 35 -1.78 -0.71 -7.10
C ALA A 35 -2.42 -1.90 -6.37
N VAL A 36 -1.81 -3.08 -6.43
CA VAL A 36 -2.25 -4.26 -5.68
C VAL A 36 -1.15 -4.72 -4.74
N VAL A 37 -1.45 -4.88 -3.44
CA VAL A 37 -0.46 -5.40 -2.48
C VAL A 37 -0.27 -6.90 -2.72
N LYS A 38 0.94 -7.32 -3.11
CA LYS A 38 1.27 -8.72 -3.40
C LYS A 38 1.88 -9.44 -2.21
N ALA A 39 2.72 -8.75 -1.43
CA ALA A 39 3.39 -9.33 -0.27
C ALA A 39 3.70 -8.28 0.80
N VAL A 40 3.77 -8.74 2.05
CA VAL A 40 4.09 -7.91 3.23
C VAL A 40 5.30 -8.49 3.94
N GLY A 41 6.42 -7.79 3.84
CA GLY A 41 7.65 -8.09 4.57
C GLY A 41 7.71 -7.33 5.89
N THR A 42 8.82 -7.48 6.62
CA THR A 42 9.03 -6.78 7.91
C THR A 42 9.09 -5.26 7.73
N TYR A 43 9.80 -4.78 6.71
CA TYR A 43 10.08 -3.35 6.51
C TYR A 43 9.45 -2.73 5.28
N ALA A 44 8.93 -3.55 4.37
CA ALA A 44 8.42 -3.11 3.07
C ALA A 44 7.24 -3.97 2.63
N ILE A 45 6.50 -3.48 1.66
CA ILE A 45 5.49 -4.21 0.89
C ILE A 45 5.93 -4.31 -0.56
N LEU A 46 5.56 -5.40 -1.22
CA LEU A 46 5.64 -5.54 -2.66
C LEU A 46 4.27 -5.20 -3.24
N VAL A 47 4.23 -4.30 -4.21
CA VAL A 47 3.00 -3.92 -4.91
C VAL A 47 3.15 -4.18 -6.39
N GLU A 48 2.09 -4.66 -7.02
CA GLU A 48 1.95 -4.68 -8.48
C GLU A 48 1.39 -3.32 -8.91
N MET A 49 2.02 -2.73 -9.92
CA MET A 49 1.65 -1.41 -10.46
C MET A 49 0.44 -1.52 -11.40
N PRO A 50 -0.26 -0.41 -11.70
CA PRO A 50 -1.48 -0.44 -12.54
C PRO A 50 -1.27 -0.97 -13.95
N ASP A 51 -0.04 -0.93 -14.45
CA ASP A 51 0.31 -1.52 -15.75
C ASP A 51 0.29 -3.05 -15.75
N GLY A 52 0.29 -3.68 -14.57
CA GLY A 52 0.32 -5.13 -14.39
C GLY A 52 1.62 -5.79 -14.85
N GLU A 53 2.61 -5.00 -15.26
CA GLU A 53 3.90 -5.47 -15.80
C GLU A 53 5.04 -5.22 -14.81
N ASN A 54 4.90 -4.23 -13.94
CA ASN A 54 5.91 -3.84 -12.98
C ASN A 54 5.48 -4.11 -11.53
N GLU A 55 6.43 -4.56 -10.73
CA GLU A 55 6.29 -4.63 -9.28
C GLU A 55 7.26 -3.65 -8.62
N GLU A 56 6.77 -2.95 -7.59
CA GLU A 56 7.56 -2.01 -6.81
C GLU A 56 7.63 -2.40 -5.34
N LEU A 57 8.79 -2.17 -4.75
CA LEU A 57 9.03 -2.42 -3.33
C LEU A 57 8.95 -1.10 -2.56
N ILE A 58 7.89 -0.94 -1.77
CA ILE A 58 7.63 0.28 -1.01
C ILE A 58 7.99 0.05 0.46
N PHE A 59 8.92 0.85 0.96
CA PHE A 59 9.28 0.81 2.38
C PHE A 59 8.17 1.41 3.25
N LYS A 60 7.78 0.69 4.31
CA LYS A 60 6.66 1.08 5.20
C LYS A 60 6.85 2.46 5.82
N HIS A 61 8.10 2.83 6.13
CA HIS A 61 8.41 4.14 6.72
C HIS A 61 8.20 5.31 5.76
N ALA A 62 8.11 5.05 4.45
CA ALA A 62 7.83 6.05 3.44
C ALA A 62 6.33 6.18 3.15
N ILE A 63 5.49 5.25 3.64
CA ILE A 63 4.04 5.26 3.40
C ILE A 63 3.40 6.26 4.35
N ASP A 64 2.85 7.34 3.78
CA ASP A 64 2.08 8.34 4.52
C ASP A 64 0.64 7.84 4.76
N SER A 65 0.07 7.17 3.75
CA SER A 65 -1.25 6.53 3.86
C SER A 65 -1.44 5.45 2.79
N ILE A 66 -2.23 4.44 3.13
CA ILE A 66 -2.65 3.38 2.22
C ILE A 66 -4.10 2.99 2.52
N GLY A 67 -4.88 2.73 1.48
CA GLY A 67 -6.26 2.28 1.66
C GLY A 67 -6.87 1.73 0.38
N ARG A 68 -7.95 0.96 0.54
CA ARG A 68 -8.73 0.44 -0.58
C ARG A 68 -9.32 1.58 -1.40
N ILE A 69 -9.30 1.45 -2.72
CA ILE A 69 -10.09 2.31 -3.59
C ILE A 69 -11.54 1.81 -3.51
N ARG A 70 -12.43 2.68 -3.01
CA ARG A 70 -13.87 2.40 -3.11
C ARG A 70 -14.27 2.71 -4.54
N GLU A 71 -14.76 1.71 -5.27
CA GLU A 71 -15.52 1.96 -6.48
C GLU A 71 -16.67 2.89 -6.08
N SER A 72 -16.67 4.11 -6.62
CA SER A 72 -17.81 5.00 -6.48
C SER A 72 -18.84 4.49 -7.47
N GLU A 73 -19.89 3.87 -6.95
CA GLU A 73 -21.09 3.46 -7.68
C GLU A 73 -21.85 4.68 -8.24
#